data_AF-A0A8J8AK26-F1
#
_entry.id   AF-A0A8J8AK26-F1
#
_cell.length_a   1.000
_cell.length_b   1.000
_cell.length_c   1.000
_cell.angle_alpha   90.00
_cell.angle_beta   90.00
_cell.angle_gamma   90.00
#
_symmetry.space_group_name_H-M   'P 1'
#
loop_
_entity.id
_entity.type
_entity.pdbx_description
1 polymer ?
#
loop_
_entity_poly.entity_id
_entity_poly.type
_entity_poly.pdbx_seq_one_letter_code
_entity_poly.pdbx_strand_id
1 'polypeptide(L)'
;MCLMGIVLTDHAKERLREREIGIEEVETTVNLPERQFYDLRSGHFVAIGPRNVPNHWLIVAYDKRDDTIEVITVIDTSKSLGKIIERRLSSRRWVEV
;
A
#
# COMPACT_ATOMS: atom_id res chain seq x y z
N MET A 1 9.61 20.30 -6.42
CA MET A 1 9.34 18.87 -6.16
C MET A 1 10.19 18.47 -4.98
N CYS A 2 9.59 18.25 -3.81
CA CYS A 2 10.31 17.58 -2.72
C CYS A 2 10.40 16.09 -3.07
N LEU A 3 11.61 15.56 -3.17
CA LEU A 3 11.82 14.11 -3.25
C LEU A 3 11.53 13.55 -1.86
N MET A 4 10.34 12.97 -1.68
CA MET A 4 10.02 12.21 -0.48
C MET A 4 10.79 10.89 -0.52
N GLY A 5 11.59 10.60 0.51
CA GLY A 5 12.33 9.36 0.61
C GLY A 5 11.42 8.19 1.00
N ILE A 6 11.61 7.01 0.40
CA ILE A 6 10.95 5.78 0.87
C ILE A 6 11.90 4.99 1.77
N VAL A 7 11.39 4.64 2.95
CA VAL A 7 12.03 3.71 3.89
C VAL A 7 11.18 2.46 3.97
N LEU A 8 11.82 1.29 3.78
CA LEU A 8 11.16 0.00 3.87
C LEU A 8 11.48 -0.65 5.21
N THR A 9 10.45 -1.13 5.91
CA THR A 9 10.66 -2.08 7.01
C THR A 9 11.24 -3.40 6.49
N ASP A 10 11.85 -4.21 7.35
CA ASP A 10 12.40 -5.51 6.92
C ASP A 10 11.31 -6.44 6.37
N HIS A 11 10.11 -6.38 6.94
CA HIS A 11 8.97 -7.10 6.41
C HIS A 11 8.59 -6.63 5.00
N ALA A 12 8.55 -5.31 4.75
CA ALA A 12 8.28 -4.78 3.42
C ALA A 12 9.37 -5.18 2.42
N LYS A 13 10.66 -5.10 2.78
CA LYS A 13 11.77 -5.55 1.92
C LYS A 13 11.62 -7.02 1.51
N GLU A 14 11.28 -7.88 2.45
CA GLU A 14 11.04 -9.30 2.20
C GLU A 14 9.88 -9.50 1.22
N ARG A 15 8.74 -8.83 1.44
CA ARG A 15 7.58 -8.90 0.53
C ARG A 15 7.91 -8.44 -0.88
N LEU A 16 8.64 -7.35 -1.02
CA LEU A 16 9.06 -6.83 -2.32
C LEU A 16 9.92 -7.86 -3.06
N ARG A 17 10.87 -8.47 -2.37
CA ARG A 17 11.76 -9.48 -2.93
C ARG A 17 11.01 -10.75 -3.33
N GLU A 18 10.15 -11.29 -2.45
CA GLU A 18 9.40 -12.54 -2.68
C GLU A 18 8.42 -12.48 -3.86
N ARG A 19 7.98 -11.28 -4.21
CA ARG A 19 6.91 -11.04 -5.19
C ARG A 19 7.39 -10.21 -6.38
N GLU A 20 8.70 -9.97 -6.47
CA GLU A 20 9.33 -9.18 -7.53
C GLU A 20 8.59 -7.85 -7.74
N ILE A 21 8.40 -7.12 -6.64
CA ILE A 21 7.74 -5.82 -6.61
C ILE A 21 8.81 -4.74 -6.71
N GLY A 22 8.73 -3.91 -7.74
CA GLY A 22 9.63 -2.77 -7.91
C GLY A 22 9.32 -1.67 -6.88
N ILE A 23 10.37 -0.99 -6.41
CA ILE A 23 10.21 0.16 -5.50
C ILE A 23 9.37 1.27 -6.15
N GLU A 24 9.52 1.47 -7.46
CA GLU A 24 8.76 2.45 -8.25
C GLU A 24 7.25 2.17 -8.24
N GLU A 25 6.83 0.90 -8.16
CA GLU A 25 5.42 0.53 -8.05
C GLU A 25 4.85 0.95 -6.69
N VAL A 26 5.64 0.82 -5.64
CA VAL A 26 5.29 1.28 -4.28
C VAL A 26 5.22 2.80 -4.25
N GLU A 27 6.23 3.48 -4.81
CA GLU A 27 6.27 4.94 -4.93
C GLU A 27 5.05 5.48 -5.68
N THR A 28 4.74 4.89 -6.83
CA THR A 28 3.58 5.27 -7.64
C THR A 28 2.29 5.04 -6.86
N THR A 29 2.14 3.88 -6.21
CA THR A 29 0.94 3.54 -5.44
C THR A 29 0.72 4.49 -4.27
N VAL A 30 1.77 4.89 -3.56
CA VAL A 30 1.64 5.81 -2.41
C VAL A 30 1.42 7.26 -2.84
N ASN A 31 2.06 7.71 -3.92
CA ASN A 31 1.96 9.10 -4.39
C ASN A 31 0.71 9.36 -5.24
N LEU A 32 0.28 8.37 -6.02
CA LEU A 32 -0.89 8.44 -6.92
C LEU A 32 -1.78 7.20 -6.71
N PRO A 33 -2.37 7.04 -5.51
CA PRO A 33 -3.25 5.90 -5.24
C PRO A 33 -4.52 5.95 -6.09
N GLU A 34 -4.96 4.80 -6.59
CA GLU A 34 -6.33 4.67 -7.12
C GLU A 34 -7.36 4.74 -5.99
N ARG A 35 -6.99 4.18 -4.82
CA ARG A 35 -7.79 4.28 -3.60
C ARG A 35 -6.91 4.44 -2.38
N GLN A 36 -7.37 5.23 -1.43
CA GLN A 36 -6.67 5.46 -0.17
C GLN A 36 -7.60 5.27 1.02
N PHE A 37 -7.05 4.71 2.08
CA PHE A 37 -7.75 4.47 3.33
C PHE A 37 -6.85 4.75 4.52
N TYR A 38 -7.47 4.82 5.70
CA TYR A 38 -6.81 4.71 6.98
C TYR A 38 -7.32 3.44 7.70
N ASP A 39 -6.41 2.57 8.12
CA ASP A 39 -6.73 1.36 8.88
C ASP A 39 -6.76 1.68 10.38
N LEU A 40 -7.95 1.82 10.94
CA LEU A 40 -8.18 2.13 12.36
C LEU A 40 -7.64 1.07 13.31
N ARG A 41 -7.38 -0.16 12.85
CA ARG A 41 -6.84 -1.22 13.71
C ARG A 41 -5.32 -1.14 13.83
N SER A 42 -4.63 -0.88 12.73
CA SER A 42 -3.16 -0.82 12.72
C SER A 42 -2.63 0.61 12.87
N GLY A 43 -3.45 1.62 12.64
CA GLY A 43 -3.05 3.03 12.71
C GLY A 43 -2.26 3.51 11.51
N HIS A 44 -2.33 2.81 10.37
CA HIS A 44 -1.55 3.12 9.17
C HIS A 44 -2.43 3.57 8.01
N PHE A 45 -1.88 4.39 7.13
CA PHE A 45 -2.49 4.62 5.83
C PHE A 45 -2.37 3.37 4.96
N VAL A 46 -3.35 3.19 4.08
CA VAL A 46 -3.37 2.13 3.08
C VAL A 46 -3.60 2.77 1.73
N ALA A 47 -2.65 2.62 0.83
CA ALA A 47 -2.77 3.00 -0.58
C ALA A 47 -2.99 1.75 -1.43
N ILE A 48 -3.82 1.87 -2.46
CA ILE A 48 -4.08 0.82 -3.43
C ILE A 48 -3.82 1.35 -4.82
N GLY A 49 -3.07 0.59 -5.61
CA GLY A 49 -2.72 0.92 -6.98
C GLY A 49 -2.52 -0.34 -7.82
N PRO A 50 -2.42 -0.19 -9.16
CA PRO A 50 -2.17 -1.29 -10.05
C PRO A 50 -0.71 -1.77 -9.92
N ARG A 51 -0.48 -3.06 -10.18
CA ARG A 51 0.87 -3.61 -10.38
C ARG A 51 1.30 -3.42 -11.83
N ASN A 52 2.60 -3.54 -12.08
CA ASN A 52 3.15 -3.77 -13.42
C ASN A 52 2.88 -5.19 -13.96
N VAL A 53 2.06 -5.97 -13.24
CA VAL A 53 1.55 -7.29 -13.64
C VAL A 53 0.06 -7.16 -13.97
N PRO A 54 -0.39 -7.57 -15.17
CA PRO A 54 -1.79 -7.42 -15.57
C PRO A 54 -2.78 -8.05 -14.58
N ASN A 55 -3.85 -7.33 -14.25
CA ASN A 55 -4.90 -7.74 -13.31
C ASN A 55 -4.43 -7.97 -11.86
N HIS A 56 -3.23 -7.53 -11.51
CA HIS A 56 -2.76 -7.54 -10.13
C HIS A 56 -2.79 -6.13 -9.53
N TRP A 57 -2.97 -6.09 -8.22
CA TRP A 57 -3.12 -4.88 -7.43
C TRP A 57 -2.15 -4.90 -6.27
N LEU A 58 -1.61 -3.73 -5.98
CA LEU A 58 -0.74 -3.49 -4.86
C LEU A 58 -1.54 -2.82 -3.74
N ILE A 59 -1.49 -3.38 -2.55
CA ILE A 59 -1.99 -2.75 -1.32
C ILE A 59 -0.77 -2.44 -0.46
N VAL A 60 -0.54 -1.16 -0.21
CA VAL A 60 0.62 -0.66 0.53
C VAL A 60 0.15 -0.07 1.84
N ALA A 61 0.58 -0.64 2.97
CA ALA A 61 0.40 -0.02 4.28
C ALA A 61 1.63 0.84 4.59
N TYR A 62 1.42 2.11 4.95
CA TYR A 62 2.50 3.06 5.12
C TYR A 62 2.15 4.17 6.11
N ASP A 63 3.17 4.86 6.61
CA ASP A 63 3.05 6.10 7.37
C ASP A 63 3.81 7.22 6.66
N LYS A 64 3.36 8.47 6.82
CA LYS A 64 4.08 9.67 6.40
C LYS A 64 4.71 10.34 7.62
N ARG A 65 6.02 10.60 7.57
CA ARG A 65 6.76 11.34 8.59
C ARG A 65 7.66 12.36 7.91
N ASP A 66 7.36 13.64 8.10
CA ASP A 66 8.05 14.75 7.43
C ASP A 66 8.17 14.51 5.92
N ASP A 67 9.39 14.41 5.39
CA ASP A 67 9.70 14.16 3.99
C ASP A 67 9.94 12.66 3.68
N THR A 68 9.49 11.75 4.55
CA THR A 68 9.71 10.30 4.40
C THR A 68 8.39 9.52 4.44
N ILE A 69 8.28 8.55 3.52
CA ILE A 69 7.25 7.51 3.54
C ILE A 69 7.87 6.24 4.12
N GLU A 70 7.35 5.78 5.25
CA GLU A 70 7.73 4.50 5.84
C GLU A 70 6.74 3.42 5.38
N VAL A 71 7.21 2.46 4.59
CA VAL A 71 6.39 1.35 4.09
C VAL A 71 6.47 0.18 5.06
N ILE A 72 5.31 -0.12 5.66
CA ILE A 72 5.17 -1.14 6.70
C ILE A 72 4.99 -2.53 6.09
N THR A 73 4.14 -2.66 5.08
CA THR A 73 3.95 -3.92 4.35
C THR A 73 3.34 -3.67 2.98
N VAL A 74 3.50 -4.67 2.12
CA VAL A 74 3.02 -4.66 0.75
C VAL A 74 2.35 -6.00 0.44
N ILE A 75 1.18 -5.94 -0.16
CA ILE A 75 0.38 -7.12 -0.52
C ILE A 75 0.07 -7.04 -2.02
N ASP A 76 0.40 -8.13 -2.72
CA ASP A 76 -0.03 -8.37 -4.10
C ASP A 76 -1.33 -9.19 -4.11
N THR A 77 -2.32 -8.78 -4.91
CA THR A 77 -3.58 -9.52 -5.09
C THR A 77 -4.17 -9.38 -6.49
N SER A 78 -4.67 -10.48 -7.07
CA SER A 78 -5.22 -10.48 -8.44
C SER A 78 -6.72 -10.72 -8.56
N LYS A 79 -7.35 -11.32 -7.55
CA LYS A 79 -8.78 -11.73 -7.63
C LYS A 79 -9.63 -11.28 -6.46
N SER A 80 -9.00 -10.78 -5.40
CA SER A 80 -9.67 -10.56 -4.11
C SER A 80 -9.73 -9.11 -3.69
N LEU A 81 -9.28 -8.15 -4.52
CA LEU A 81 -9.20 -6.75 -4.14
C LEU A 81 -10.56 -6.22 -3.64
N GLY A 82 -11.62 -6.35 -4.46
CA GLY A 82 -12.95 -5.88 -4.10
C GLY A 82 -13.46 -6.48 -2.78
N LYS A 83 -13.31 -7.80 -2.62
CA LYS A 83 -13.70 -8.52 -1.39
C LYS A 83 -12.89 -8.07 -0.16
N ILE A 84 -11.59 -7.80 -0.33
CA ILE A 84 -10.73 -7.30 0.73
C ILE A 84 -11.23 -5.93 1.18
N ILE A 85 -11.43 -5.00 0.22
CA ILE A 85 -11.89 -3.66 0.51
C ILE A 85 -13.27 -3.69 1.19
N GLU A 86 -14.25 -4.40 0.60
CA GLU A 86 -15.60 -4.52 1.13
C GLU A 86 -15.62 -5.05 2.57
N ARG A 87 -14.85 -6.11 2.84
CA ARG A 87 -14.73 -6.67 4.20
C ARG A 87 -14.13 -5.67 5.19
N ARG A 88 -13.17 -4.85 4.76
CA ARG A 88 -12.50 -3.87 5.64
C ARG A 88 -13.36 -2.63 5.89
N LEU A 89 -14.11 -2.19 4.89
CA LEU A 89 -15.09 -1.11 5.02
C LEU A 89 -16.29 -1.52 5.87
N SER A 90 -16.90 -2.69 5.58
CA SER A 90 -18.08 -3.18 6.33
C SER A 90 -17.81 -3.42 7.81
N SER A 91 -16.57 -3.82 8.17
CA SER A 91 -16.13 -3.94 9.55
C SER A 91 -15.73 -2.61 10.21
N ARG A 92 -15.85 -1.47 9.50
CA ARG A 92 -15.35 -0.15 9.90
C ARG A 92 -13.87 -0.14 10.27
N ARG A 93 -13.11 -1.11 9.75
CA ARG A 93 -11.68 -1.19 9.98
C ARG A 93 -10.95 -0.19 9.10
N TRP A 94 -11.36 -0.06 7.84
CA TRP A 94 -10.86 0.96 6.94
C TRP A 94 -11.85 2.11 6.83
N VAL A 95 -11.33 3.33 6.81
CA VAL A 95 -12.05 4.56 6.51
C VAL A 95 -11.41 5.16 5.26
N GLU A 96 -12.22 5.59 4.31
CA GLU A 96 -11.74 6.24 3.09
C GLU A 96 -11.24 7.67 3.41
N VAL A 97 -10.13 8.07 2.77
CA VAL A 97 -9.44 9.35 3.01
C VAL A 97 -9.40 10.17 1.72
#